data_AF-C5LZC6-F1
#
_entry.id   AF-C5LZC6-F1
#
_cell.length_a   1.000
_cell.length_b   1.000
_cell.length_c   1.000
_cell.angle_alpha   90.00
_cell.angle_beta   90.00
_cell.angle_gamma   90.00
#
_symmetry.space_group_name_H-M   'P 1'
#
loop_
_entity.id
_entity.type
_entity.pdbx_description
1 polymer ?
#
loop_
_entity_poly.entity_id
_entity_poly.type
_entity_poly.pdbx_seq_one_letter_code
_entity_poly.pdbx_strand_id
1 'polypeptide(L)'
;MTIPDDSIAPYVEDAVIAKMPEASRKIPNGIIGYIDRVEVAKKYWRQGIAKKLLPESLEHVEASTPKLVAMYLMVERTNQNAIDLYEKTGFEKILGEFYRLDSRGLDMK
;
A
#
# COMPACT_ATOMS: atom_id res chain seq x y z
N MET A 1 18.62 0.18 -11.82
CA MET A 1 17.65 0.85 -10.95
C MET A 1 17.73 0.16 -9.61
N THR A 2 18.35 0.79 -8.62
CA THR A 2 18.46 0.25 -7.27
C THR A 2 17.26 0.79 -6.51
N ILE A 3 16.25 -0.03 -6.32
CA ILE A 3 15.15 0.30 -5.41
C ILE A 3 15.74 0.06 -4.00
N PRO A 4 15.75 1.06 -3.12
CA PRO A 4 16.18 0.87 -1.74
C PRO A 4 15.44 -0.31 -1.13
N ASP A 5 16.13 -1.13 -0.35
CA ASP A 5 15.47 -2.11 0.50
C ASP A 5 14.81 -1.34 1.64
N ASP A 6 13.61 -0.83 1.40
CA ASP A 6 12.80 -0.20 2.42
C ASP A 6 12.29 -1.32 3.33
N SER A 7 13.07 -1.62 4.37
CA SER A 7 12.62 -2.51 5.43
C SER A 7 11.30 -1.98 5.98
N ILE A 8 10.24 -2.78 5.85
CA ILE A 8 8.96 -2.47 6.47
C ILE A 8 9.17 -2.22 7.97
N ALA A 9 8.66 -1.12 8.49
CA ALA A 9 8.76 -0.85 9.92
C ALA A 9 7.97 -1.94 10.69
N PRO A 10 8.49 -2.51 11.79
CA PRO A 10 7.86 -3.67 12.45
C PRO A 10 6.39 -3.47 12.83
N TYR A 11 6.02 -2.27 13.28
CA TYR A 11 4.63 -1.96 13.63
C TYR A 11 3.68 -1.95 12.42
N VAL A 12 4.19 -1.66 11.22
CA VAL A 12 3.41 -1.73 9.97
C VAL A 12 3.25 -3.19 9.58
N GLU A 13 4.32 -3.98 9.67
CA GLU A 13 4.30 -5.42 9.41
C GLU A 13 3.29 -6.13 10.33
N ASP A 14 3.35 -5.86 11.63
CA ASP A 14 2.40 -6.39 12.62
C ASP A 14 0.95 -6.04 12.27
N ALA A 15 0.68 -4.80 11.84
CA ALA A 15 -0.65 -4.34 11.46
C ALA A 15 -1.15 -5.02 10.18
N VAL A 16 -0.27 -5.22 9.20
CA VAL A 16 -0.59 -5.97 7.97
C VAL A 16 -0.92 -7.42 8.33
N ILE A 17 -0.05 -8.10 9.07
CA ILE A 17 -0.24 -9.50 9.50
C ILE A 17 -1.54 -9.68 10.28
N ALA A 18 -1.86 -8.74 11.19
CA ALA A 18 -3.08 -8.78 11.98
C ALA A 18 -4.37 -8.73 11.13
N LYS A 19 -4.32 -8.06 9.97
CA LYS A 19 -5.46 -7.87 9.06
C LYS A 19 -5.48 -8.81 7.86
N MET A 20 -4.36 -9.45 7.55
CA MET A 20 -4.27 -10.43 6.47
C MET A 20 -5.27 -11.58 6.64
N PRO A 21 -5.88 -12.09 5.55
CA PRO A 21 -6.69 -13.30 5.57
C PRO A 21 -5.91 -14.51 6.11
N GLU A 22 -6.60 -15.44 6.78
CA GLU A 22 -5.97 -16.63 7.36
C GLU A 22 -5.24 -17.49 6.32
N ALA A 23 -5.80 -17.58 5.10
CA ALA A 23 -5.16 -18.29 3.99
C ALA A 23 -3.78 -17.71 3.64
N SER A 24 -3.66 -16.37 3.60
CA SER A 24 -2.41 -15.67 3.30
C SER A 24 -1.36 -15.88 4.39
N ARG A 25 -1.76 -15.99 5.67
CA ARG A 25 -0.82 -16.25 6.80
C ARG A 25 -0.18 -17.63 6.77
N LYS A 26 -0.79 -18.60 6.06
CA LYS A 26 -0.29 -19.98 5.96
C LYS A 26 0.79 -20.14 4.89
N ILE A 27 1.01 -19.12 4.05
CA ILE A 27 2.02 -19.17 2.99
C ILE A 27 3.41 -18.95 3.63
N PRO A 28 4.31 -19.95 3.60
CA PRO A 28 5.62 -19.83 4.22
C PRO A 28 6.50 -18.84 3.47
N ASN A 29 7.14 -17.93 4.22
CA ASN A 29 7.94 -16.83 3.68
C ASN A 29 7.14 -15.97 2.67
N GLY A 30 5.90 -15.64 3.05
CA GLY A 30 5.05 -14.74 2.28
C GLY A 30 5.68 -13.35 2.13
N ILE A 31 5.45 -12.73 0.97
CA ILE A 31 5.98 -11.42 0.60
C ILE A 31 4.89 -10.37 0.83
N ILE A 32 5.21 -9.37 1.65
CA ILE A 32 4.38 -8.17 1.78
C ILE A 32 4.95 -7.11 0.84
N GLY A 33 4.18 -6.73 -0.17
CA GLY A 33 4.59 -5.72 -1.14
C GLY A 33 4.19 -4.30 -0.70
N TYR A 34 4.97 -3.32 -1.14
CA TYR A 34 4.73 -1.90 -0.88
C TYR A 34 4.47 -1.15 -2.19
N ILE A 35 3.44 -0.32 -2.22
CA ILE A 35 3.21 0.65 -3.29
C ILE A 35 3.82 1.99 -2.86
N ASP A 36 4.93 2.36 -3.49
CA ASP A 36 5.60 3.64 -3.25
C ASP A 36 4.69 4.83 -3.62
N ARG A 37 4.19 4.85 -4.86
CA ARG A 37 3.41 5.99 -5.39
C ARG A 37 2.29 5.56 -6.32
N VAL A 38 1.16 6.26 -6.22
CA VAL A 38 0.08 6.25 -7.21
C VAL A 38 -0.22 7.70 -7.59
N GLU A 39 0.20 8.10 -8.78
CA GLU A 39 0.07 9.48 -9.23
C GLU A 39 -0.54 9.53 -10.63
N VAL A 40 -1.45 10.50 -10.83
CA VAL A 40 -2.00 10.84 -12.14
C VAL A 40 -1.72 12.32 -12.36
N ALA A 41 -1.25 12.71 -13.54
CA ALA A 41 -1.04 14.12 -13.83
C ALA A 41 -2.37 14.89 -13.71
N LYS A 42 -2.34 16.08 -13.09
CA LYS A 42 -3.54 16.86 -12.73
C LYS A 42 -4.51 17.08 -13.89
N LYS A 43 -4.00 17.28 -15.11
CA LYS A 43 -4.80 17.44 -16.34
C LYS A 43 -5.66 16.22 -16.71
N TYR A 44 -5.39 15.06 -16.10
CA TYR A 44 -6.12 13.80 -16.31
C TYR A 44 -6.88 13.30 -15.07
N TRP A 45 -7.02 14.13 -14.02
CA TRP A 45 -7.80 13.77 -12.85
C TRP A 45 -9.28 13.60 -13.19
N ARG A 46 -9.98 12.80 -12.37
CA ARG A 46 -11.44 12.52 -12.49
C ARG A 46 -11.87 11.83 -13.77
N GLN A 47 -10.93 11.25 -14.52
CA GLN A 47 -11.20 10.45 -15.72
C GLN A 47 -11.17 8.94 -15.45
N GLY A 48 -11.12 8.52 -14.18
CA GLY A 48 -11.10 7.12 -13.79
C GLY A 48 -9.77 6.39 -14.01
N ILE A 49 -8.68 7.10 -14.36
CA ILE A 49 -7.37 6.49 -14.63
C ILE A 49 -6.85 5.71 -13.43
N ALA A 50 -6.78 6.33 -12.25
CA ALA A 50 -6.27 5.65 -11.05
C ALA A 50 -7.13 4.44 -10.65
N LYS A 51 -8.46 4.52 -10.89
CA LYS A 51 -9.41 3.42 -10.64
C LYS A 51 -9.16 2.21 -11.55
N LYS A 52 -8.57 2.41 -12.73
CA LYS A 52 -8.17 1.33 -13.64
C LYS A 52 -6.73 0.86 -13.39
N LEU A 53 -5.81 1.81 -13.24
CA LEU A 53 -4.39 1.56 -13.02
C LEU A 53 -4.15 0.65 -11.82
N LEU A 54 -4.82 0.91 -10.69
CA LEU A 54 -4.54 0.21 -9.45
C LEU A 54 -4.94 -1.27 -9.50
N PRO A 55 -6.18 -1.66 -9.88
CA PRO A 55 -6.52 -3.08 -10.07
C PRO A 55 -5.64 -3.79 -11.10
N GLU A 56 -5.38 -3.17 -12.26
CA GLU A 56 -4.53 -3.77 -13.30
C GLU A 56 -3.10 -4.02 -12.79
N SER A 57 -2.56 -3.09 -12.01
CA SER A 57 -1.23 -3.24 -11.40
C SER A 57 -1.22 -4.35 -10.35
N LEU A 58 -2.25 -4.43 -9.50
CA LEU A 58 -2.36 -5.47 -8.48
C LEU A 58 -2.48 -6.86 -9.10
N GLU A 59 -3.31 -7.01 -10.13
CA GLU A 59 -3.46 -8.26 -10.88
C GLU A 59 -2.13 -8.70 -11.49
N HIS A 60 -1.38 -7.75 -12.08
CA HIS A 60 -0.06 -8.05 -12.63
C HIS A 60 0.95 -8.48 -11.56
N VAL A 61 0.98 -7.80 -10.41
CA VAL A 61 1.91 -8.13 -9.31
C VAL A 61 1.55 -9.49 -8.69
N GLU A 62 0.26 -9.77 -8.49
CA GLU A 62 -0.22 -11.08 -7.99
C GLU A 62 0.19 -12.22 -8.94
N ALA A 63 -0.03 -12.05 -10.25
CA ALA A 63 0.31 -13.06 -11.25
C ALA A 63 1.84 -13.29 -11.38
N SER A 64 2.64 -12.24 -11.16
CA SER A 64 4.11 -12.30 -11.30
C SER A 64 4.85 -12.64 -10.01
N THR A 65 4.17 -12.62 -8.85
CA THR A 65 4.77 -12.80 -7.52
C THR A 65 4.05 -13.91 -6.75
N PRO A 66 4.40 -15.19 -6.95
CA PRO A 66 3.66 -16.35 -6.40
C PRO A 66 3.57 -16.43 -4.87
N LYS A 67 4.40 -15.66 -4.15
CA LYS A 67 4.39 -15.60 -2.69
C LYS A 67 3.84 -14.29 -2.15
N LEU A 68 3.27 -13.44 -2.99
CA LEU A 68 2.64 -12.21 -2.52
C LEU A 68 1.47 -12.55 -1.61
N VAL A 69 1.49 -12.05 -0.37
CA VAL A 69 0.45 -12.33 0.63
C VAL A 69 -0.35 -11.11 1.03
N ALA A 70 0.21 -9.91 0.81
CA ALA A 70 -0.45 -8.63 1.05
C ALA A 70 0.25 -7.52 0.25
N MET A 71 -0.49 -6.45 -0.03
CA MET A 71 0.04 -5.19 -0.53
C MET A 71 -0.38 -4.07 0.43
N TYR A 72 0.50 -3.14 0.74
CA TYR A 72 0.17 -1.95 1.53
C TYR A 72 0.72 -0.68 0.89
N LEU A 73 0.20 0.46 1.34
CA LEU A 73 0.66 1.79 0.96
C LEU A 73 0.46 2.77 2.11
N MET A 74 1.17 3.88 2.06
CA MET A 74 0.99 4.99 2.99
C MET A 74 0.29 6.14 2.26
N VAL A 75 -0.69 6.77 2.90
CA VAL A 75 -1.42 7.90 2.34
C VAL A 75 -1.53 9.01 3.38
N GLU A 76 -1.39 10.26 2.94
CA GLU A 76 -1.63 11.41 3.80
C GLU A 76 -3.08 11.39 4.32
N ARG A 77 -3.23 11.54 5.65
CA ARG A 77 -4.52 11.61 6.35
C ARG A 77 -5.54 12.55 5.69
N THR A 78 -5.06 13.66 5.15
CA THR A 78 -5.89 14.73 4.59
C THR A 78 -6.26 14.48 3.13
N ASN A 79 -5.68 13.47 2.47
CA ASN A 79 -5.94 13.18 1.06
C ASN A 79 -7.16 12.27 0.90
N GLN A 80 -8.36 12.82 1.13
CA GLN A 80 -9.61 12.06 1.06
C GLN A 80 -9.84 11.42 -0.31
N ASN A 81 -9.41 12.05 -1.41
CA ASN A 81 -9.56 11.47 -2.74
C ASN A 81 -8.77 10.16 -2.90
N ALA A 82 -7.57 10.08 -2.30
CA ALA A 82 -6.76 8.88 -2.33
C ALA A 82 -7.32 7.82 -1.38
N ILE A 83 -7.74 8.20 -0.17
CA ILE A 83 -8.41 7.29 0.78
C ILE A 83 -9.64 6.65 0.13
N ASP A 84 -10.53 7.45 -0.45
CA ASP A 84 -11.72 6.96 -1.15
C ASP A 84 -11.38 6.04 -2.33
N LEU A 85 -10.30 6.32 -3.04
CA LEU A 85 -9.83 5.48 -4.14
C LEU A 85 -9.41 4.10 -3.60
N TYR A 86 -8.55 4.08 -2.57
CA TYR A 86 -7.97 2.86 -2.03
C TYR A 86 -9.03 1.97 -1.39
N GLU A 87 -9.94 2.53 -0.60
CA GLU A 87 -11.08 1.81 -0.01
C GLU A 87 -11.98 1.19 -1.10
N LYS A 88 -12.28 1.93 -2.17
CA LYS A 88 -13.06 1.41 -3.31
C LYS A 88 -12.35 0.30 -4.09
N THR A 89 -11.03 0.21 -3.98
CA THR A 89 -10.21 -0.83 -4.61
C THR A 89 -9.85 -1.98 -3.67
N GLY A 90 -10.44 -2.02 -2.47
CA GLY A 90 -10.32 -3.14 -1.53
C GLY A 90 -9.19 -3.00 -0.51
N PHE A 91 -8.55 -1.84 -0.39
CA PHE A 91 -7.63 -1.59 0.72
C PHE A 91 -8.40 -1.30 2.00
N GLU A 92 -7.89 -1.82 3.11
CA GLU A 92 -8.41 -1.54 4.44
C GLU A 92 -7.48 -0.59 5.20
N LYS A 93 -8.07 0.27 6.02
CA LYS A 93 -7.31 1.08 6.97
C LYS A 93 -6.83 0.19 8.13
N ILE A 94 -5.54 -0.13 8.13
CA ILE A 94 -4.92 -1.02 9.13
C ILE A 94 -4.20 -0.28 10.25
N LEU A 95 -3.79 0.98 10.00
CA LEU A 95 -3.17 1.86 10.98
C LEU A 95 -4.13 2.99 11.35
N GLY A 96 -4.08 3.38 12.63
CA GLY A 96 -4.83 4.52 13.19
C GLY A 96 -4.26 5.88 12.75
N GLU A 97 -4.23 6.85 13.66
CA GLU A 97 -3.61 8.16 13.39
C GLU A 97 -2.11 8.10 13.63
N PHE A 98 -1.26 8.20 12.59
CA PHE A 98 0.19 8.30 12.78
C PHE A 98 0.96 9.08 11.69
N TYR A 99 1.88 9.92 12.20
CA TYR A 99 3.12 10.56 11.71
C TYR A 99 3.20 11.37 10.41
N ARG A 100 3.91 12.50 10.52
CA ARG A 100 4.39 13.34 9.42
C ARG A 100 5.61 12.65 8.81
N LEU A 101 5.55 12.25 7.54
CA LEU A 101 6.74 11.87 6.79
C LEU A 101 7.56 13.15 6.54
N ASP A 102 8.61 13.37 7.33
CA ASP A 102 9.64 14.35 6.96
C ASP A 102 10.71 13.66 6.10
N SER A 103 11.49 14.45 5.36
CA SER A 103 12.51 13.98 4.42
C SER A 103 13.74 13.31 5.06
N ARG A 104 13.71 13.01 6.37
CA ARG A 104 14.84 12.45 7.15
C ARG A 104 14.50 11.19 7.95
N GLY A 105 13.29 10.66 7.82
CA GLY A 105 12.86 9.49 8.60
C GLY A 105 12.09 9.89 9.87
N LEU A 106 11.09 9.06 10.17
CA LEU A 106 10.01 9.25 11.14
C LEU A 106 10.40 9.98 12.44
N ASP A 107 9.68 11.06 12.77
CA ASP A 107 9.72 11.73 14.07
C ASP A 107 8.40 11.50 14.84
N MET A 108 8.51 11.04 16.09
CA MET A 108 7.38 10.59 16.92
C MET A 108 6.73 11.74 17.69
N LYS A 109 5.39 11.80 17.74
CA LYS A 109 4.61 12.46 18.78
C LYS A 109 3.51 11.55 19.29
#